data_AF-A0A0P9PQH7-F1
#
_entry.id   AF-A0A0P9PQH7-F1
#
_cell.length_a   1.000
_cell.length_b   1.000
_cell.length_c   1.000
_cell.angle_alpha   90.00
_cell.angle_beta   90.00
_cell.angle_gamma   90.00
#
_symmetry.space_group_name_H-M   'P 1'
#
loop_
_entity.id
_entity.type
_entity.pdbx_description
1 polymer ?
#
loop_
_entity_poly.entity_id
_entity_poly.type
_entity_poly.pdbx_seq_one_letter_code
_entity_poly.pdbx_strand_id
1 'polypeptide(L)'
;MDQLPVIDIAPLYGTDLEAWQNVARQIDSACRQWGFFYIKGHPISAQRIEQVQSAAKDFFARPAAEKLIIDITQSTHHRGYGAIATEQLDPSLPSDLKETFDMGLHLEAGSGHPDVLAGKPLRGPNRHPDIPGWESLMEQHYLDMQALAQTLLRAMTLALGIERDFFDQRFKDPVSVLRMIHYPPRDTATSAEQQGAGAHTDYGCITLLYQDTAGGLQVRDVRGEWIDAPPIDGTFVVNLGDMMALWSNDRYLSTPHRVISPLGVDRYSMPFFAEPHPDTRIECLPGCQSESQPARYPVTTCAEFLLSRFADTYAYRRDQEAS
;
A
#
# COMPACT_ATOMS: atom_id res chain seq x y z
N MET A 1 -3.50 3.41 -25.54
CA MET A 1 -3.02 4.40 -24.56
C MET A 1 -1.92 3.69 -23.83
N ASP A 2 -0.69 4.20 -23.89
CA ASP A 2 0.49 3.48 -23.38
C ASP A 2 1.06 4.16 -22.11
N GLN A 3 0.27 5.01 -21.46
CA GLN A 3 0.65 5.74 -20.25
C GLN A 3 -0.52 5.79 -19.28
N LEU A 4 -0.22 5.65 -17.99
CA LEU A 4 -1.21 5.78 -16.91
C LEU A 4 -1.72 7.23 -16.84
N PRO A 5 -3.01 7.43 -16.54
CA PRO A 5 -3.58 8.78 -16.44
C PRO A 5 -2.99 9.53 -15.23
N VAL A 6 -2.81 10.84 -15.37
CA VAL A 6 -2.41 11.75 -14.28
C VAL A 6 -3.62 12.61 -13.90
N ILE A 7 -4.09 12.46 -12.66
CA ILE A 7 -5.30 13.10 -12.16
C ILE A 7 -4.92 14.21 -11.18
N ASP A 8 -5.39 15.43 -11.43
CA ASP A 8 -5.28 16.52 -10.47
C ASP A 8 -6.39 16.42 -9.42
N ILE A 9 -5.99 16.19 -8.17
CA ILE A 9 -6.91 16.03 -7.05
C ILE A 9 -7.05 17.29 -6.19
N ALA A 10 -6.39 18.41 -6.55
CA ALA A 10 -6.52 19.67 -5.83
C ALA A 10 -7.99 20.12 -5.63
N PRO A 11 -8.92 19.91 -6.59
CA PRO A 11 -10.33 20.25 -6.39
C PRO A 11 -11.01 19.50 -5.23
N LEU A 12 -10.51 18.33 -4.81
CA LEU A 12 -11.06 17.57 -3.68
C LEU A 12 -10.84 18.27 -2.32
N TYR A 13 -10.03 19.32 -2.28
CA TYR A 13 -9.83 20.14 -1.07
C TYR A 13 -10.67 21.42 -1.07
N GLY A 14 -11.44 21.65 -2.13
CA GLY A 14 -12.41 22.75 -2.23
C GLY A 14 -13.83 22.34 -1.86
N THR A 15 -14.75 23.30 -1.93
CA THR A 15 -16.19 23.10 -1.67
C THR A 15 -17.04 22.94 -2.93
N ASP A 16 -16.44 22.97 -4.12
CA ASP A 16 -17.15 22.85 -5.41
C ASP A 16 -17.50 21.39 -5.71
N LEU A 17 -18.80 21.07 -5.62
CA LEU A 17 -19.31 19.72 -5.86
C LEU A 17 -19.18 19.27 -7.32
N GLU A 18 -19.26 20.18 -8.29
CA GLU A 18 -19.10 19.82 -9.70
C GLU A 18 -17.64 19.45 -9.99
N ALA A 19 -16.71 20.20 -9.42
CA ALA A 19 -15.29 19.87 -9.49
C ALA A 19 -14.96 18.53 -8.83
N TRP A 20 -15.55 18.24 -7.65
CA TRP A 20 -15.47 16.93 -7.01
C TRP A 20 -15.99 15.80 -7.91
N GLN A 21 -17.17 15.98 -8.53
CA GLN A 21 -17.73 15.00 -9.45
C GLN A 21 -16.84 14.78 -10.67
N ASN A 22 -16.19 15.82 -11.18
CA ASN A 22 -15.29 15.71 -12.31
C ASN A 22 -14.03 14.89 -11.97
N VAL A 23 -13.44 15.11 -10.79
CA VAL A 23 -12.32 14.29 -10.31
C VAL A 23 -12.78 12.84 -10.07
N ALA A 24 -13.95 12.63 -9.46
CA ALA A 24 -14.51 11.30 -9.24
C ALA A 24 -14.71 10.52 -10.54
N ARG A 25 -15.17 11.16 -11.63
CA ARG A 25 -15.29 10.52 -12.96
C ARG A 25 -13.94 10.10 -13.55
N GLN A 26 -12.90 10.91 -13.37
CA GLN A 26 -11.56 10.56 -13.83
C GLN A 26 -11.00 9.36 -13.05
N ILE A 27 -11.20 9.36 -11.73
CA ILE A 27 -10.83 8.23 -10.86
C ILE A 27 -11.60 6.97 -11.28
N ASP A 28 -12.92 7.04 -11.45
CA ASP A 28 -13.73 5.89 -11.91
C ASP A 28 -13.18 5.28 -13.21
N SER A 29 -12.89 6.13 -14.20
CA SER A 29 -12.35 5.68 -15.48
C SER A 29 -11.01 4.98 -15.31
N ALA A 30 -10.11 5.55 -14.50
CA ALA A 30 -8.79 4.96 -14.24
C ALA A 30 -8.89 3.62 -13.49
N CYS A 31 -9.73 3.55 -12.45
CA CYS A 31 -9.96 2.33 -11.68
C CYS A 31 -10.52 1.18 -12.53
N ARG A 32 -11.38 1.49 -13.52
CA ARG A 32 -12.01 0.48 -14.40
C ARG A 32 -11.12 0.04 -15.56
N GLN A 33 -10.27 0.93 -16.07
CA GLN A 33 -9.45 0.66 -17.26
C GLN A 33 -8.06 0.16 -16.93
N TRP A 34 -7.50 0.63 -15.81
CA TRP A 34 -6.10 0.43 -15.46
C TRP A 34 -5.93 -0.18 -14.07
N GLY A 35 -6.79 0.14 -13.12
CA GLY A 35 -6.54 -0.12 -11.70
C GLY A 35 -5.33 0.65 -11.15
N PHE A 36 -4.76 1.56 -11.94
CA PHE A 36 -3.55 2.36 -11.68
C PHE A 36 -3.70 3.77 -12.26
N PHE A 37 -3.19 4.79 -11.56
CA PHE A 37 -3.11 6.17 -12.02
C PHE A 37 -2.14 6.99 -11.18
N TYR A 38 -1.69 8.13 -11.69
CA TYR A 38 -0.98 9.12 -10.87
C TYR A 38 -1.95 10.13 -10.30
N ILE A 39 -1.64 10.66 -9.12
CA ILE A 39 -2.30 11.84 -8.55
C ILE A 39 -1.31 12.98 -8.36
N LYS A 40 -1.76 14.21 -8.58
CA LYS A 40 -1.05 15.46 -8.23
C LYS A 40 -1.98 16.42 -7.51
N GLY A 41 -1.45 17.49 -6.93
CA GLY A 41 -2.26 18.47 -6.20
C GLY A 41 -2.70 18.01 -4.80
N HIS A 42 -2.00 17.02 -4.24
CA HIS A 42 -2.15 16.59 -2.85
C HIS A 42 -1.48 17.58 -1.87
N PRO A 43 -1.86 17.61 -0.59
CA PRO A 43 -1.37 18.59 0.38
C PRO A 43 -0.01 18.24 0.99
N ILE A 44 0.51 17.03 0.73
CA ILE A 44 1.81 16.61 1.26
C ILE A 44 2.92 17.43 0.60
N SER A 45 3.64 18.21 1.39
CA SER A 45 4.65 19.15 0.90
C SER A 45 5.90 18.43 0.39
N ALA A 46 6.60 19.05 -0.57
CA ALA A 46 7.89 18.55 -1.06
C ALA A 46 8.91 18.41 0.10
N GLN A 47 8.89 19.33 1.06
CA GLN A 47 9.73 19.26 2.26
C GLN A 47 9.44 18.01 3.11
N ARG A 48 8.17 17.64 3.31
CA ARG A 48 7.81 16.42 4.03
C ARG A 48 8.36 15.19 3.30
N ILE A 49 8.19 15.12 1.98
CA ILE A 49 8.70 14.00 1.17
C ILE A 49 10.22 13.90 1.25
N GLU A 50 10.94 15.03 1.16
CA GLU A 50 12.39 15.07 1.29
C GLU A 50 12.86 14.59 2.67
N GLN A 51 12.20 15.01 3.75
CA GLN A 51 12.50 14.55 5.12
C GLN A 51 12.34 13.04 5.26
N VAL A 52 11.23 12.47 4.77
CA VAL A 52 10.96 11.03 4.85
C VAL A 52 11.94 10.25 3.95
N GLN A 53 12.28 10.77 2.77
CA GLN A 53 13.29 10.15 1.90
C GLN A 53 14.68 10.16 2.54
N SER A 54 15.09 11.27 3.17
CA SER A 54 16.36 11.35 3.90
C SER A 54 16.39 10.36 5.05
N ALA A 55 15.30 10.28 5.83
CA ALA A 55 15.19 9.32 6.93
C ALA A 55 15.32 7.87 6.43
N ALA A 56 14.65 7.51 5.32
CA ALA A 56 14.78 6.19 4.72
C ALA A 56 16.24 5.88 4.35
N LYS A 57 16.91 6.80 3.65
CA LYS A 57 18.33 6.65 3.26
C LYS A 57 19.23 6.48 4.49
N ASP A 58 19.05 7.32 5.50
CA ASP A 58 19.82 7.29 6.74
C ASP A 58 19.63 5.98 7.52
N PHE A 59 18.40 5.45 7.54
CA PHE A 59 18.08 4.18 8.18
C PHE A 59 18.66 2.98 7.43
N PHE A 60 18.43 2.88 6.12
CA PHE A 60 18.90 1.73 5.34
C PHE A 60 20.42 1.68 5.18
N ALA A 61 21.10 2.83 5.27
CA ALA A 61 22.57 2.91 5.30
C ALA A 61 23.20 2.40 6.62
N ARG A 62 22.42 2.17 7.68
CA ARG A 62 22.93 1.66 8.96
C ARG A 62 23.45 0.22 8.85
N PRO A 63 24.41 -0.18 9.70
CA PRO A 63 24.83 -1.58 9.81
C PRO A 63 23.65 -2.53 10.02
N ALA A 64 23.70 -3.71 9.40
CA ALA A 64 22.63 -4.71 9.52
C ALA A 64 22.27 -5.05 10.97
N ALA A 65 23.27 -5.09 11.87
CA ALA A 65 23.07 -5.33 13.29
C ALA A 65 22.18 -4.27 13.97
N GLU A 66 22.28 -3.00 13.57
CA GLU A 66 21.43 -1.92 14.09
C GLU A 66 20.00 -2.04 13.55
N LYS A 67 19.84 -2.34 12.25
CA LYS A 67 18.52 -2.53 11.63
C LYS A 67 17.77 -3.73 12.23
N LEU A 68 18.47 -4.81 12.53
CA LEU A 68 17.92 -6.04 13.12
C LEU A 68 17.45 -5.88 14.58
N ILE A 69 17.77 -4.78 15.27
CA ILE A 69 17.21 -4.49 16.62
C ILE A 69 15.68 -4.41 16.57
N ILE A 70 15.12 -3.98 15.44
CA ILE A 70 13.68 -3.89 15.20
C ILE A 70 13.19 -4.96 14.21
N ASP A 71 13.83 -6.14 14.14
CA ASP A 71 13.46 -7.24 13.23
C ASP A 71 11.96 -7.59 13.29
N ILE A 72 11.29 -7.49 12.14
CA ILE A 72 9.85 -7.70 11.97
C ILE A 72 9.41 -9.11 12.38
N THR A 73 10.28 -10.12 12.28
CA THR A 73 9.97 -11.52 12.65
C THR A 73 9.80 -11.70 14.16
N GLN A 74 10.36 -10.78 14.96
CA GLN A 74 10.20 -10.75 16.41
C GLN A 74 9.00 -9.90 16.86
N SER A 75 8.23 -9.36 15.91
CA SER A 75 7.05 -8.54 16.18
C SER A 75 5.76 -9.36 16.08
N THR A 76 4.97 -9.39 17.16
CA THR A 76 3.61 -9.95 17.16
C THR A 76 2.61 -9.14 16.34
N HIS A 77 2.98 -7.91 15.95
CA HIS A 77 2.11 -6.98 15.22
C HIS A 77 2.56 -6.75 13.78
N HIS A 78 3.61 -7.46 13.32
CA HIS A 78 4.19 -7.31 11.98
C HIS A 78 4.63 -5.86 11.69
N ARG A 79 5.49 -5.34 12.58
CA ARG A 79 6.08 -3.99 12.55
C ARG A 79 7.58 -4.08 12.72
N GLY A 80 8.33 -3.26 11.99
CA GLY A 80 9.79 -3.17 12.08
C GLY A 80 10.51 -3.45 10.77
N TYR A 81 11.76 -3.89 10.87
CA TYR A 81 12.67 -4.09 9.75
C TYR A 81 12.55 -5.49 9.12
N GLY A 82 12.37 -5.56 7.81
CA GLY A 82 12.46 -6.78 7.01
C GLY A 82 13.78 -6.84 6.24
N ALA A 83 14.59 -7.87 6.48
CA ALA A 83 15.86 -8.04 5.78
C ALA A 83 15.68 -8.49 4.32
N ILE A 84 16.73 -8.31 3.50
CA ILE A 84 16.77 -8.87 2.14
C ILE A 84 16.46 -10.37 2.18
N ALA A 85 15.67 -10.83 1.20
CA ALA A 85 15.19 -12.20 1.07
C ALA A 85 14.18 -12.67 2.14
N THR A 86 13.63 -11.77 2.97
CA THR A 86 12.53 -12.12 3.90
C THR A 86 11.19 -12.29 3.18
N GLU A 87 10.98 -11.61 2.04
CA GLU A 87 9.73 -11.65 1.26
C GLU A 87 9.97 -12.26 -0.14
N GLN A 88 8.99 -13.04 -0.60
CA GLN A 88 8.98 -13.65 -1.93
C GLN A 88 7.58 -13.48 -2.52
N LEU A 89 7.38 -12.42 -3.31
CA LEU A 89 6.07 -12.10 -3.88
C LEU A 89 5.68 -13.01 -5.04
N ASP A 90 6.65 -13.42 -5.86
CA ASP A 90 6.46 -14.46 -6.88
C ASP A 90 7.10 -15.76 -6.39
N PRO A 91 6.30 -16.77 -5.98
CA PRO A 91 6.82 -18.02 -5.44
C PRO A 91 7.57 -18.87 -6.49
N SER A 92 7.46 -18.53 -7.78
CA SER A 92 8.17 -19.20 -8.87
C SER A 92 9.57 -18.66 -9.15
N LEU A 93 9.93 -17.51 -8.55
CA LEU A 93 11.21 -16.82 -8.74
C LEU A 93 12.03 -16.76 -7.44
N PRO A 94 13.33 -16.42 -7.50
CA PRO A 94 14.12 -16.13 -6.30
C PRO A 94 13.51 -15.02 -5.44
N SER A 95 13.86 -14.99 -4.16
CA SER A 95 13.36 -13.99 -3.20
C SER A 95 13.66 -12.55 -3.64
N ASP A 96 12.78 -11.63 -3.25
CA ASP A 96 12.84 -10.23 -3.69
C ASP A 96 14.14 -9.56 -3.22
N LEU A 97 14.78 -8.81 -4.13
CA LEU A 97 15.98 -8.01 -3.84
C LEU A 97 15.58 -6.66 -3.24
N LYS A 98 15.11 -6.69 -1.99
CA LYS A 98 14.72 -5.49 -1.23
C LYS A 98 14.80 -5.71 0.27
N GLU A 99 15.03 -4.65 1.01
CA GLU A 99 14.82 -4.59 2.46
C GLU A 99 13.73 -3.57 2.79
N THR A 100 13.02 -3.75 3.92
CA THR A 100 11.85 -2.95 4.27
C THR A 100 11.88 -2.42 5.69
N PHE A 101 11.15 -1.33 5.93
CA PHE A 101 10.68 -0.93 7.24
C PHE A 101 9.16 -0.77 7.19
N ASP A 102 8.47 -1.42 8.10
CA ASP A 102 7.01 -1.49 8.16
C ASP A 102 6.48 -0.87 9.45
N MET A 103 5.54 0.06 9.31
CA MET A 103 4.79 0.62 10.43
C MET A 103 3.29 0.70 10.11
N GLY A 104 2.45 0.66 11.13
CA GLY A 104 1.01 0.89 11.00
C GLY A 104 0.54 2.04 11.88
N LEU A 105 -0.77 2.10 12.12
CA LEU A 105 -1.32 2.98 13.14
C LEU A 105 -0.70 2.63 14.49
N HIS A 106 -0.02 3.60 15.12
CA HIS A 106 0.57 3.40 16.43
C HIS A 106 -0.53 3.21 17.48
N LEU A 107 -0.57 2.05 18.12
CA LEU A 107 -1.42 1.78 19.27
C LEU A 107 -0.53 1.51 20.48
N GLU A 108 -0.43 2.50 21.38
CA GLU A 108 0.50 2.47 22.50
C GLU A 108 0.28 1.24 23.40
N ALA A 109 1.39 0.60 23.80
CA ALA A 109 1.37 -0.52 24.71
C ALA A 109 0.84 -0.10 26.10
N GLY A 110 -0.13 -0.83 26.63
CA GLY A 110 -0.71 -0.49 27.95
C GLY A 110 -1.68 0.68 27.94
N SER A 111 -1.99 1.28 26.77
CA SER A 111 -3.02 2.32 26.60
C SER A 111 -4.45 1.87 26.97
N GLY A 112 -4.66 0.58 27.17
CA GLY A 112 -5.99 0.00 27.37
C GLY A 112 -6.80 -0.12 26.08
N HIS A 113 -6.17 0.10 24.90
CA HIS A 113 -6.85 -0.06 23.62
C HIS A 113 -7.45 -1.48 23.49
N PRO A 114 -8.77 -1.62 23.21
CA PRO A 114 -9.46 -2.91 23.23
C PRO A 114 -8.81 -3.97 22.34
N ASP A 115 -8.41 -3.61 21.12
CA ASP A 115 -7.79 -4.57 20.19
C ASP A 115 -6.41 -5.05 20.65
N VAL A 116 -5.63 -4.18 21.33
CA VAL A 116 -4.30 -4.52 21.83
C VAL A 116 -4.45 -5.46 23.03
N LEU A 117 -5.39 -5.15 23.94
CA LEU A 117 -5.72 -6.02 25.08
C LEU A 117 -6.24 -7.38 24.63
N ALA A 118 -7.02 -7.42 23.54
CA ALA A 118 -7.55 -8.64 22.96
C ALA A 118 -6.51 -9.43 22.14
N GLY A 119 -5.29 -8.91 21.97
CA GLY A 119 -4.24 -9.57 21.18
C GLY A 119 -4.60 -9.73 19.70
N LYS A 120 -5.40 -8.82 19.14
CA LYS A 120 -5.81 -8.93 17.73
C LYS A 120 -4.58 -8.86 16.80
N PRO A 121 -4.50 -9.69 15.75
CA PRO A 121 -3.41 -9.65 14.79
C PRO A 121 -3.24 -8.26 14.18
N LEU A 122 -1.99 -7.85 13.92
CA LEU A 122 -1.64 -6.57 13.27
C LEU A 122 -1.98 -5.30 14.09
N ARG A 123 -2.39 -5.44 15.36
CA ARG A 123 -2.79 -4.33 16.24
C ARG A 123 -1.82 -4.18 17.40
N GLY A 124 -1.07 -3.08 17.46
CA GLY A 124 -0.13 -2.84 18.54
C GLY A 124 0.85 -1.70 18.24
N PRO A 125 1.87 -1.52 19.10
CA PRO A 125 2.85 -0.46 18.94
C PRO A 125 3.75 -0.72 17.73
N ASN A 126 4.23 0.37 17.13
CA ASN A 126 5.29 0.31 16.14
C ASN A 126 6.65 0.06 16.80
N ARG A 127 7.62 -0.45 16.03
CA ARG A 127 9.02 -0.60 16.46
C ARG A 127 9.88 0.40 15.72
N HIS A 128 10.31 1.46 16.40
CA HIS A 128 11.11 2.53 15.81
C HIS A 128 12.62 2.30 16.05
N PRO A 129 13.48 2.64 15.08
CA PRO A 129 14.91 2.73 15.31
C PRO A 129 15.25 3.91 16.23
N ASP A 130 16.39 3.82 16.92
CA ASP A 130 16.92 4.91 17.76
C ASP A 130 17.57 6.00 16.88
N ILE A 131 16.73 6.71 16.13
CA ILE A 131 17.11 7.82 15.26
C ILE A 131 16.35 9.07 15.73
N PRO A 132 17.06 10.16 16.12
CA PRO A 132 16.42 11.37 16.60
C PRO A 132 15.36 11.91 15.63
N GLY A 133 14.14 12.12 16.13
CA GLY A 133 13.02 12.66 15.36
C GLY A 133 12.30 11.66 14.44
N TRP A 134 12.77 10.41 14.34
CA TRP A 134 12.18 9.38 13.48
C TRP A 134 10.69 9.15 13.79
N GLU A 135 10.37 8.85 15.05
CA GLU A 135 9.02 8.48 15.47
C GLU A 135 8.01 9.58 15.11
N SER A 136 8.27 10.83 15.53
CA SER A 136 7.39 11.96 15.23
C SER A 136 7.23 12.22 13.73
N LEU A 137 8.31 12.13 12.94
CA LEU A 137 8.26 12.30 11.49
C LEU A 137 7.40 11.22 10.83
N MET A 138 7.65 9.97 11.19
CA MET A 138 7.05 8.80 10.56
C MET A 138 5.58 8.64 10.93
N GLU A 139 5.22 8.87 12.19
CA GLU A 139 3.83 8.82 12.63
C GLU A 139 3.00 9.97 12.05
N GLN A 140 3.56 11.19 11.98
CA GLN A 140 2.86 12.28 11.31
C GLN A 140 2.69 12.00 9.82
N HIS A 141 3.72 11.47 9.14
CA HIS A 141 3.60 11.12 7.73
C HIS A 141 2.56 10.01 7.49
N TYR A 142 2.48 9.01 8.37
CA TYR A 142 1.43 8.00 8.34
C TYR A 142 0.03 8.64 8.38
N LEU A 143 -0.20 9.59 9.29
CA LEU A 143 -1.49 10.29 9.40
C LEU A 143 -1.79 11.15 8.16
N ASP A 144 -0.77 11.80 7.58
CA ASP A 144 -0.90 12.58 6.34
C ASP A 144 -1.33 11.67 5.17
N MET A 145 -0.71 10.49 5.04
CA MET A 145 -1.04 9.49 4.02
C MET A 145 -2.44 8.90 4.24
N GLN A 146 -2.83 8.64 5.48
CA GLN A 146 -4.17 8.18 5.84
C GLN A 146 -5.25 9.19 5.44
N ALA A 147 -5.02 10.49 5.69
CA ALA A 147 -5.95 11.55 5.31
C ALA A 147 -6.06 11.72 3.79
N LEU A 148 -4.94 11.58 3.07
CA LEU A 148 -4.91 11.58 1.61
C LEU A 148 -5.71 10.39 1.04
N ALA A 149 -5.49 9.18 1.55
CA ALA A 149 -6.22 7.98 1.16
C ALA A 149 -7.74 8.15 1.36
N GLN A 150 -8.17 8.65 2.52
CA GLN A 150 -9.60 8.91 2.78
C GLN A 150 -10.19 9.95 1.81
N THR A 151 -9.42 10.95 1.41
CA THR A 151 -9.88 11.95 0.41
C THR A 151 -10.18 11.29 -0.93
N LEU A 152 -9.29 10.40 -1.40
CA LEU A 152 -9.51 9.63 -2.62
C LEU A 152 -10.72 8.69 -2.50
N LEU A 153 -10.82 7.99 -1.37
CA LEU A 153 -11.94 7.07 -1.11
C LEU A 153 -13.29 7.80 -1.09
N ARG A 154 -13.37 9.02 -0.55
CA ARG A 154 -14.58 9.87 -0.64
C ARG A 154 -14.90 10.30 -2.07
N ALA A 155 -13.91 10.49 -2.94
CA ALA A 155 -14.18 10.72 -4.36
C ALA A 155 -14.71 9.45 -5.04
N MET A 156 -14.19 8.27 -4.66
CA MET A 156 -14.66 6.97 -5.17
C MET A 156 -16.11 6.67 -4.75
N THR A 157 -16.57 7.10 -3.56
CA THR A 157 -17.99 6.90 -3.17
C THR A 157 -18.95 7.57 -4.15
N LEU A 158 -18.59 8.75 -4.68
CA LEU A 158 -19.38 9.45 -5.70
C LEU A 158 -19.46 8.66 -7.01
N ALA A 159 -18.34 8.08 -7.43
CA ALA A 159 -18.27 7.27 -8.65
C ALA A 159 -19.02 5.94 -8.54
N LEU A 160 -18.95 5.32 -7.36
CA LEU A 160 -19.64 4.07 -7.03
C LEU A 160 -21.14 4.28 -6.77
N GLY A 161 -21.57 5.51 -6.47
CA GLY A 161 -22.96 5.83 -6.15
C GLY A 161 -23.38 5.32 -4.77
N ILE A 162 -22.44 5.26 -3.82
CA ILE A 162 -22.67 4.82 -2.43
C ILE A 162 -22.63 6.01 -1.46
N GLU A 163 -22.95 5.76 -0.19
CA GLU A 163 -22.94 6.79 0.86
C GLU A 163 -21.57 7.48 0.97
N ARG A 164 -21.58 8.81 1.10
CA ARG A 164 -20.37 9.64 1.02
C ARG A 164 -19.32 9.27 2.08
N ASP A 165 -19.78 8.97 3.29
CA ASP A 165 -18.97 8.65 4.47
C ASP A 165 -18.76 7.14 4.66
N PHE A 166 -19.12 6.32 3.67
CA PHE A 166 -19.00 4.86 3.73
C PHE A 166 -17.59 4.42 4.16
N PHE A 167 -16.54 4.97 3.54
CA PHE A 167 -15.16 4.65 3.90
C PHE A 167 -14.70 5.38 5.17
N ASP A 168 -15.17 6.60 5.44
CA ASP A 168 -14.78 7.34 6.65
C ASP A 168 -15.13 6.56 7.93
N GLN A 169 -16.27 5.88 7.95
CA GLN A 169 -16.68 5.03 9.07
C GLN A 169 -15.81 3.78 9.21
N ARG A 170 -15.37 3.21 8.09
CA ARG A 170 -14.63 1.93 8.01
C ARG A 170 -13.13 2.11 8.20
N PHE A 171 -12.60 3.32 8.01
CA PHE A 171 -11.20 3.67 8.24
C PHE A 171 -10.99 4.38 9.58
N LYS A 172 -11.86 4.13 10.57
CA LYS A 172 -11.58 4.43 11.98
C LYS A 172 -10.65 3.35 12.51
N ASP A 173 -9.54 3.74 13.13
CA ASP A 173 -8.47 2.84 13.59
C ASP A 173 -8.08 1.76 12.56
N PRO A 174 -7.67 2.15 11.34
CA PRO A 174 -7.40 1.23 10.24
C PRO A 174 -6.24 0.27 10.52
N VAL A 175 -6.12 -0.83 9.75
CA VAL A 175 -4.91 -1.67 9.73
C VAL A 175 -3.90 -1.26 8.66
N SER A 176 -4.05 -0.05 8.11
CA SER A 176 -3.20 0.48 7.06
C SER A 176 -1.70 0.42 7.44
N VAL A 177 -0.85 0.27 6.43
CA VAL A 177 0.61 0.09 6.60
C VAL A 177 1.35 1.09 5.76
N LEU A 178 2.27 1.84 6.38
CA LEU A 178 3.32 2.56 5.69
C LEU A 178 4.55 1.65 5.63
N ARG A 179 5.01 1.34 4.42
CA ARG A 179 6.22 0.56 4.19
C ARG A 179 7.24 1.42 3.46
N MET A 180 8.43 1.55 4.01
CA MET A 180 9.60 2.04 3.27
C MET A 180 10.32 0.85 2.66
N ILE A 181 10.77 0.98 1.43
CA ILE A 181 11.48 -0.08 0.72
C ILE A 181 12.76 0.48 0.12
N HIS A 182 13.86 -0.22 0.38
CA HIS A 182 15.13 0.00 -0.28
C HIS A 182 15.44 -1.19 -1.20
N TYR A 183 15.70 -0.87 -2.46
CA TYR A 183 16.13 -1.82 -3.48
C TYR A 183 17.59 -1.53 -3.83
N PRO A 184 18.50 -2.44 -3.48
CA PRO A 184 19.88 -2.36 -3.93
C PRO A 184 20.00 -2.37 -5.47
N PRO A 185 21.14 -1.90 -6.02
CA PRO A 185 21.43 -1.96 -7.44
C PRO A 185 21.30 -3.38 -7.98
N ARG A 186 20.76 -3.55 -9.18
CA ARG A 186 20.50 -4.88 -9.77
C ARG A 186 21.76 -5.77 -9.89
N ASP A 187 22.94 -5.17 -10.01
CA ASP A 187 24.22 -5.89 -10.03
C ASP A 187 24.58 -6.57 -8.69
N THR A 188 23.88 -6.26 -7.60
CA THR A 188 23.97 -7.01 -6.34
C THR A 188 23.07 -8.25 -6.31
N ALA A 189 22.29 -8.51 -7.36
CA ALA A 189 21.43 -9.67 -7.45
C ALA A 189 22.25 -10.97 -7.50
N THR A 190 21.73 -12.02 -6.85
CA THR A 190 22.31 -13.36 -6.86
C THR A 190 21.99 -14.16 -8.12
N SER A 191 20.99 -13.72 -8.90
CA SER A 191 20.64 -14.29 -10.20
C SER A 191 20.05 -13.23 -11.14
N ALA A 192 20.08 -13.50 -12.45
CA ALA A 192 19.49 -12.60 -13.45
C ALA A 192 17.94 -12.51 -13.36
N GLU A 193 17.32 -13.53 -12.77
CA GLU A 193 15.87 -13.68 -12.57
C GLU A 193 15.39 -13.03 -11.27
N GLN A 194 16.29 -12.72 -10.34
CA GLN A 194 15.95 -12.04 -9.10
C GLN A 194 15.47 -10.61 -9.40
N GLN A 195 14.21 -10.34 -9.06
CA GLN A 195 13.57 -9.04 -9.26
C GLN A 195 13.67 -8.20 -7.99
N GLY A 196 13.48 -6.88 -8.13
CA GLY A 196 13.34 -6.01 -6.96
C GLY A 196 12.07 -6.36 -6.18
N ALA A 197 10.96 -6.50 -6.90
CA ALA A 197 9.72 -7.09 -6.40
C ALA A 197 9.07 -7.91 -7.51
N GLY A 198 8.75 -9.18 -7.22
CA GLY A 198 8.04 -10.08 -8.14
C GLY A 198 6.68 -9.55 -8.62
N ALA A 199 6.11 -10.17 -9.65
CA ALA A 199 4.79 -9.82 -10.15
C ALA A 199 3.70 -10.21 -9.14
N HIS A 200 2.90 -9.24 -8.69
CA HIS A 200 1.86 -9.44 -7.68
C HIS A 200 0.73 -8.41 -7.82
N THR A 201 -0.36 -8.64 -7.10
CA THR A 201 -1.39 -7.63 -6.81
C THR A 201 -1.33 -7.25 -5.33
N ASP A 202 -1.75 -6.02 -5.01
CA ASP A 202 -1.91 -5.62 -3.61
C ASP A 202 -3.17 -6.23 -3.02
N TYR A 203 -3.16 -6.51 -1.72
CA TYR A 203 -4.29 -7.18 -1.06
C TYR A 203 -5.37 -6.19 -0.62
N GLY A 204 -4.96 -5.02 -0.13
CA GLY A 204 -5.82 -4.04 0.52
C GLY A 204 -6.81 -3.31 -0.38
N CYS A 205 -7.24 -2.14 0.08
CA CYS A 205 -8.22 -1.32 -0.64
C CYS A 205 -7.55 -0.49 -1.73
N ILE A 206 -6.70 0.46 -1.33
CA ILE A 206 -5.90 1.28 -2.26
C ILE A 206 -4.48 1.42 -1.73
N THR A 207 -3.52 1.59 -2.63
CA THR A 207 -2.12 1.86 -2.29
C THR A 207 -1.74 3.24 -2.84
N LEU A 208 -1.05 4.03 -2.02
CA LEU A 208 -0.46 5.30 -2.44
C LEU A 208 1.06 5.15 -2.39
N LEU A 209 1.69 5.17 -3.56
CA LEU A 209 3.10 4.87 -3.72
C LEU A 209 3.88 6.11 -4.10
N TYR A 210 4.79 6.52 -3.21
CA TYR A 210 5.89 7.42 -3.58
C TYR A 210 7.02 6.62 -4.24
N GLN A 211 7.61 7.21 -5.26
CA GLN A 211 8.77 6.68 -5.99
C GLN A 211 9.86 7.76 -6.04
N ASP A 212 11.11 7.37 -5.85
CA ASP A 212 12.22 8.25 -6.21
C ASP A 212 12.42 8.31 -7.75
N THR A 213 13.46 9.01 -8.19
CA THR A 213 13.74 9.23 -9.62
C THR A 213 14.34 8.01 -10.33
N ALA A 214 14.61 6.89 -9.63
CA ALA A 214 15.30 5.75 -10.22
C ALA A 214 14.37 4.87 -11.09
N GLY A 215 13.05 4.95 -10.87
CA GLY A 215 12.04 4.25 -11.67
C GLY A 215 11.99 2.74 -11.41
N GLY A 216 11.55 1.95 -12.40
CA GLY A 216 11.53 0.48 -12.32
C GLY A 216 10.19 -0.16 -11.98
N LEU A 217 9.15 0.61 -11.61
CA LEU A 217 7.78 0.07 -11.50
C LEU A 217 7.25 -0.27 -12.89
N GLN A 218 6.70 -1.46 -13.03
CA GLN A 218 5.95 -1.88 -14.22
C GLN A 218 4.55 -2.36 -13.83
N VAL A 219 3.57 -2.01 -14.65
CA VAL A 219 2.15 -2.37 -14.48
C VAL A 219 1.72 -3.22 -15.67
N ARG A 220 0.91 -4.25 -15.42
CA ARG A 220 0.39 -5.12 -16.48
C ARG A 220 -0.91 -4.56 -17.06
N ASP A 221 -0.92 -4.21 -18.34
CA ASP A 221 -2.12 -3.70 -19.00
C ASP A 221 -3.17 -4.79 -19.26
N VAL A 222 -4.36 -4.40 -19.75
CA VAL A 222 -5.47 -5.31 -20.07
C VAL A 222 -5.17 -6.29 -21.22
N ARG A 223 -4.11 -6.07 -22.00
CA ARG A 223 -3.62 -7.00 -23.03
C ARG A 223 -2.62 -8.00 -22.46
N GLY A 224 -2.23 -7.83 -21.19
CA GLY A 224 -1.26 -8.65 -20.50
C GLY A 224 0.19 -8.18 -20.66
N GLU A 225 0.42 -7.01 -21.26
CA GLU A 225 1.74 -6.45 -21.52
C GLU A 225 2.23 -5.60 -20.34
N TRP A 226 3.53 -5.63 -20.06
CA TRP A 226 4.14 -4.81 -19.02
C TRP A 226 4.47 -3.42 -19.56
N ILE A 227 3.91 -2.39 -18.92
CA ILE A 227 4.20 -0.98 -19.22
C ILE A 227 4.96 -0.34 -18.06
N ASP A 228 5.89 0.56 -18.38
CA ASP A 228 6.61 1.32 -17.38
C ASP A 228 5.72 2.39 -16.73
N ALA A 229 5.85 2.54 -15.42
CA ALA A 229 5.29 3.64 -14.66
C ALA A 229 6.46 4.53 -14.18
N PRO A 230 6.93 5.47 -15.02
CA PRO A 230 8.09 6.30 -14.69
C PRO A 230 7.77 7.32 -13.60
N PRO A 231 8.73 7.68 -12.73
CA PRO A 231 8.53 8.70 -11.71
C PRO A 231 8.11 10.03 -12.31
N ILE A 232 7.11 10.67 -11.71
CA ILE A 232 6.66 12.02 -12.06
C ILE A 232 6.75 12.90 -10.81
N ASP A 233 7.54 13.97 -10.87
CA ASP A 233 7.74 14.88 -9.74
C ASP A 233 6.41 15.43 -9.21
N GLY A 234 6.27 15.42 -7.88
CA GLY A 234 5.08 15.92 -7.19
C GLY A 234 3.84 15.03 -7.35
N THR A 235 4.03 13.74 -7.64
CA THR A 235 2.94 12.77 -7.74
C THR A 235 3.10 11.57 -6.81
N PHE A 236 1.97 10.93 -6.52
CA PHE A 236 1.93 9.54 -6.06
C PHE A 236 1.33 8.68 -7.17
N VAL A 237 1.83 7.45 -7.31
CA VAL A 237 1.10 6.40 -8.02
C VAL A 237 0.03 5.86 -7.08
N VAL A 238 -1.18 5.66 -7.58
CA VAL A 238 -2.28 5.04 -6.85
C VAL A 238 -2.70 3.79 -7.60
N ASN A 239 -2.86 2.70 -6.88
CA ASN A 239 -3.46 1.48 -7.40
C ASN A 239 -4.48 0.89 -6.44
N LEU A 240 -5.33 0.01 -6.98
CA LEU A 240 -6.31 -0.72 -6.20
C LEU A 240 -5.81 -2.12 -5.91
N GLY A 241 -6.18 -2.61 -4.72
CA GLY A 241 -5.92 -3.99 -4.33
C GLY A 241 -7.15 -4.88 -4.47
N ASP A 242 -6.94 -6.16 -4.19
CA ASP A 242 -7.94 -7.21 -4.32
C ASP A 242 -9.20 -6.93 -3.47
N MET A 243 -9.05 -6.30 -2.30
CA MET A 243 -10.20 -5.96 -1.44
C MET A 243 -11.14 -4.95 -2.10
N MET A 244 -10.60 -3.96 -2.83
CA MET A 244 -11.44 -3.02 -3.59
C MET A 244 -12.07 -3.69 -4.83
N ALA A 245 -11.35 -4.60 -5.50
CA ALA A 245 -11.92 -5.41 -6.57
C ALA A 245 -13.10 -6.25 -6.05
N LEU A 246 -12.94 -6.89 -4.89
CA LEU A 246 -14.00 -7.65 -4.21
C LEU A 246 -15.21 -6.76 -3.87
N TRP A 247 -14.97 -5.63 -3.18
CA TRP A 247 -16.02 -4.67 -2.84
C TRP A 247 -16.80 -4.21 -4.07
N SER A 248 -16.10 -3.86 -5.15
CA SER A 248 -16.70 -3.37 -6.38
C SER A 248 -17.23 -4.46 -7.30
N ASN A 249 -17.16 -5.74 -6.90
CA ASN A 249 -17.57 -6.91 -7.69
C ASN A 249 -16.88 -6.96 -9.08
N ASP A 250 -15.58 -6.67 -9.10
CA ASP A 250 -14.71 -6.49 -10.27
C ASP A 250 -15.09 -5.34 -11.21
N ARG A 251 -15.92 -4.38 -10.77
CA ARG A 251 -16.05 -3.12 -11.50
C ARG A 251 -14.71 -2.39 -11.55
N TYR A 252 -13.96 -2.42 -10.45
CA TYR A 252 -12.61 -1.86 -10.37
C TYR A 252 -11.55 -2.97 -10.39
N LEU A 253 -10.42 -2.70 -11.05
CA LEU A 253 -9.38 -3.68 -11.30
C LEU A 253 -8.29 -3.64 -10.22
N SER A 254 -7.95 -4.81 -9.68
CA SER A 254 -6.69 -5.06 -8.97
C SER A 254 -5.67 -5.55 -9.99
N THR A 255 -4.68 -4.71 -10.30
CA THR A 255 -3.82 -4.92 -11.48
C THR A 255 -2.44 -5.43 -11.08
N PRO A 256 -1.93 -6.49 -11.73
CA PRO A 256 -0.59 -6.97 -11.45
C PRO A 256 0.48 -5.94 -11.74
N HIS A 257 1.44 -5.81 -10.84
CA HIS A 257 2.58 -4.91 -10.95
C HIS A 257 3.86 -5.60 -10.44
N ARG A 258 5.03 -5.09 -10.84
CA ARG A 258 6.35 -5.60 -10.43
C ARG A 258 7.38 -4.47 -10.38
N VAL A 259 8.52 -4.71 -9.73
CA VAL A 259 9.65 -3.77 -9.70
C VAL A 259 10.91 -4.41 -10.25
N ILE A 260 11.48 -3.80 -11.28
CA ILE A 260 12.82 -4.10 -11.77
C ILE A 260 13.79 -3.12 -11.12
N SER A 261 14.72 -3.61 -10.30
CA SER A 261 15.75 -2.75 -9.70
C SER A 261 16.61 -2.10 -10.79
N PRO A 262 16.95 -0.81 -10.65
CA PRO A 262 17.80 -0.10 -11.59
C PRO A 262 19.25 -0.60 -11.55
N LEU A 263 20.04 -0.27 -12.57
CA LEU A 263 21.46 -0.62 -12.65
C LEU A 263 22.31 0.46 -11.96
N GLY A 264 23.22 0.03 -11.07
CA GLY A 264 24.26 0.89 -10.48
C GLY A 264 23.78 1.99 -9.53
N VAL A 265 22.49 2.04 -9.18
CA VAL A 265 21.93 3.01 -8.23
C VAL A 265 20.94 2.33 -7.29
N ASP A 266 20.87 2.79 -6.05
CA ASP A 266 19.82 2.39 -5.11
C ASP A 266 18.49 3.02 -5.52
N ARG A 267 17.38 2.31 -5.23
CA ARG A 267 16.02 2.82 -5.39
C ARG A 267 15.29 2.79 -4.05
N TYR A 268 14.57 3.87 -3.76
CA TYR A 268 13.70 3.99 -2.60
C TYR A 268 12.25 4.21 -3.03
N SER A 269 11.34 3.48 -2.40
CA SER A 269 9.90 3.74 -2.57
C SER A 269 9.16 3.58 -1.24
N MET A 270 8.01 4.24 -1.14
CA MET A 270 7.22 4.26 0.09
C MET A 270 5.75 4.03 -0.22
N PRO A 271 5.30 2.77 -0.39
CA PRO A 271 3.88 2.47 -0.44
C PRO A 271 3.20 2.68 0.92
N PHE A 272 2.06 3.34 0.88
CA PHE A 272 1.07 3.37 1.94
C PHE A 272 -0.12 2.50 1.51
N PHE A 273 -0.26 1.33 2.14
CA PHE A 273 -1.37 0.41 1.94
C PHE A 273 -2.54 0.87 2.80
N ALA A 274 -3.54 1.50 2.18
CA ALA A 274 -4.73 1.94 2.87
C ALA A 274 -5.72 0.77 2.98
N GLU A 275 -5.91 0.30 4.21
CA GLU A 275 -6.75 -0.83 4.59
C GLU A 275 -7.71 -0.40 5.72
N PRO A 276 -8.98 -0.81 5.68
CA PRO A 276 -9.97 -0.39 6.68
C PRO A 276 -9.69 -1.05 8.06
N HIS A 277 -10.52 -0.74 9.06
CA HIS A 277 -10.53 -1.40 10.36
C HIS A 277 -10.57 -2.93 10.19
N PRO A 278 -9.86 -3.72 11.03
CA PRO A 278 -9.74 -5.17 10.85
C PRO A 278 -11.09 -5.90 10.81
N ASP A 279 -12.05 -5.46 11.64
CA ASP A 279 -13.38 -6.07 11.72
C ASP A 279 -14.34 -5.59 10.62
N THR A 280 -13.87 -4.76 9.67
CA THR A 280 -14.71 -4.26 8.58
C THR A 280 -15.18 -5.42 7.73
N ARG A 281 -16.50 -5.55 7.59
CA ARG A 281 -17.12 -6.53 6.70
C ARG A 281 -16.89 -6.15 5.23
N ILE A 282 -16.32 -7.09 4.49
CA ILE A 282 -15.98 -6.97 3.08
C ILE A 282 -16.98 -7.79 2.27
N GLU A 283 -17.93 -7.10 1.62
CA GLU A 283 -18.98 -7.70 0.81
C GLU A 283 -19.32 -6.79 -0.39
N CYS A 284 -19.88 -7.37 -1.45
CA CYS A 284 -20.25 -6.62 -2.64
C CYS A 284 -21.02 -5.33 -2.30
N LEU A 285 -20.51 -4.20 -2.78
CA LEU A 285 -21.07 -2.88 -2.50
C LEU A 285 -22.46 -2.74 -3.12
N PRO A 286 -23.33 -1.90 -2.51
CA PRO A 286 -24.57 -1.46 -3.15
C PRO A 286 -24.29 -0.92 -4.56
N GLY A 287 -25.13 -1.30 -5.53
CA GLY A 287 -24.97 -0.87 -6.94
C GLY A 287 -23.88 -1.60 -7.73
N CYS A 288 -23.13 -2.53 -7.13
CA CYS A 288 -22.14 -3.37 -7.83
C CYS A 288 -22.64 -4.78 -8.14
N GLN A 289 -23.92 -5.07 -7.88
CA GLN A 289 -24.58 -6.33 -8.21
C GLN A 289 -25.96 -6.11 -8.83
N SER A 290 -26.41 -7.09 -9.61
CA SER A 290 -27.75 -7.17 -10.20
C SER A 290 -28.18 -8.63 -10.33
N GLU A 291 -29.41 -8.90 -10.78
CA GLU A 291 -29.85 -10.26 -11.08
C GLU A 291 -28.98 -10.94 -12.16
N SER A 292 -28.48 -10.17 -13.13
CA SER A 292 -27.59 -10.67 -14.19
C SER A 292 -26.11 -10.74 -13.78
N GLN A 293 -25.73 -10.05 -12.71
CA GLN A 293 -24.38 -10.02 -12.16
C GLN A 293 -24.45 -10.09 -10.63
N PRO A 294 -24.72 -11.28 -10.05
CA PRO A 294 -24.78 -11.44 -8.60
C PRO A 294 -23.40 -11.17 -7.96
N ALA A 295 -23.36 -11.00 -6.64
CA ALA A 295 -22.10 -10.95 -5.89
C ALA A 295 -21.26 -12.19 -6.20
N ARG A 296 -20.03 -11.97 -6.64
CA ARG A 296 -19.11 -13.04 -7.09
C ARG A 296 -18.31 -13.68 -5.97
N TYR A 297 -18.18 -12.98 -4.84
CA TYR A 297 -17.28 -13.32 -3.76
C TYR A 297 -18.03 -13.58 -2.47
N PRO A 298 -17.55 -14.53 -1.64
CA PRO A 298 -18.09 -14.73 -0.31
C PRO A 298 -17.76 -13.52 0.58
N VAL A 299 -18.56 -13.35 1.63
CA VAL A 299 -18.32 -12.29 2.60
C VAL A 299 -17.19 -12.69 3.55
N THR A 300 -16.31 -11.73 3.86
CA THR A 300 -15.19 -11.88 4.80
C THR A 300 -15.03 -10.61 5.63
N THR A 301 -14.07 -10.58 6.56
CA THR A 301 -13.60 -9.35 7.21
C THR A 301 -12.24 -8.92 6.65
N CYS A 302 -11.87 -7.65 6.86
CA CYS A 302 -10.57 -7.12 6.45
C CYS A 302 -9.42 -7.97 6.99
N ALA A 303 -9.43 -8.29 8.30
CA ALA A 303 -8.40 -9.10 8.93
C ALA A 303 -8.31 -10.53 8.37
N GLU A 304 -9.45 -11.23 8.23
CA GLU A 304 -9.47 -12.58 7.66
C GLU A 304 -8.92 -12.61 6.23
N PHE A 305 -9.32 -11.63 5.41
CA PHE A 305 -8.85 -11.51 4.04
C PHE A 305 -7.32 -11.29 3.98
N LEU A 306 -6.81 -10.31 4.72
CA LEU A 306 -5.37 -10.01 4.75
C LEU A 306 -4.54 -11.17 5.29
N LEU A 307 -5.00 -11.82 6.37
CA LEU A 307 -4.31 -12.98 6.94
C LEU A 307 -4.25 -14.15 5.96
N SER A 308 -5.32 -14.43 5.22
CA SER A 308 -5.30 -15.47 4.18
C SER A 308 -4.26 -15.18 3.09
N ARG A 309 -4.12 -13.91 2.66
CA ARG A 309 -3.12 -13.51 1.67
C ARG A 309 -1.70 -13.58 2.20
N PHE A 310 -1.50 -13.22 3.48
CA PHE A 310 -0.20 -13.32 4.12
C PHE A 310 0.26 -14.78 4.29
N ALA A 311 -0.65 -15.70 4.58
CA ALA A 311 -0.33 -17.14 4.65
C ALA A 311 0.17 -17.68 3.29
N ASP A 312 -0.40 -17.21 2.18
CA ASP A 312 0.05 -17.58 0.84
C ASP A 312 1.46 -17.03 0.52
N THR A 313 1.80 -15.84 1.04
CA THR A 313 2.99 -15.05 0.65
C THR A 313 4.22 -15.27 1.55
N TYR A 314 4.03 -15.36 2.88
CA TYR A 314 5.14 -15.39 3.82
C TYR A 314 5.44 -16.82 4.28
N ALA A 315 6.56 -17.38 3.81
CA ALA A 315 6.97 -18.74 4.12
C ALA A 315 7.06 -19.05 5.63
N TYR A 316 7.56 -18.11 6.45
CA TYR A 316 7.72 -18.30 7.90
C TYR A 316 6.39 -18.36 8.68
N ARG A 317 5.28 -17.90 8.10
CA ARG A 317 3.95 -18.00 8.74
C ARG A 317 3.24 -19.32 8.44
N ARG A 318 3.54 -19.96 7.30
CA ARG A 318 3.01 -21.31 6.97
C ARG A 318 3.38 -22.34 8.05
N ASP A 319 4.54 -22.19 8.66
CA ASP A 319 5.04 -23.13 9.70
C ASP A 319 4.35 -22.94 11.07
N GLN A 320 3.77 -21.75 11.34
CA GLN A 320 3.04 -21.47 12.59
C GLN A 320 1.62 -22.03 12.59
N GLU A 321 0.99 -22.23 11.43
CA GLU A 321 -0.33 -22.88 11.31
C GLU A 321 -0.23 -24.42 11.25
N ALA A 322 0.97 -24.95 10.97
CA ALA A 322 1.25 -26.39 10.91
C ALA A 322 1.71 -27.00 12.25
N SER A 323 1.80 -26.19 13.32
CA SER A 323 2.26 -26.57 14.66
C SER A 323 1.16 -26.43 15.70
#